data_AF-A0A6I0LQV9-F1
#
_entry.id   AF-A0A6I0LQV9-F1
#
_cell.length_a   1.000
_cell.length_b   1.000
_cell.length_c   1.000
_cell.angle_alpha   90.00
_cell.angle_beta   90.00
_cell.angle_gamma   90.00
#
_symmetry.space_group_name_H-M   'P 1'
#
loop_
_entity.id
_entity.type
_entity.pdbx_description
1 polymer ?
#
loop_
_entity_poly.entity_id
_entity_poly.type
_entity_poly.pdbx_seq_one_letter_code
_entity_poly.pdbx_strand_id
1 'polypeptide(L)'
;MTENKNNMPFKAEDVDWEELAAIGILKDELEMSGELDTLLRGEKTNVIPLSLVLLGVDVVLDATLQLVRKNNSPLLEIIGIQPIGQ
;
A
#
# COMPACT_ATOMS: atom_id res chain seq x y z
N MET A 1 6.58 18.56 23.14
CA MET A 1 5.93 17.35 22.62
C MET A 1 6.80 16.88 21.48
N THR A 2 7.65 15.87 21.71
CA THR A 2 8.53 15.33 20.66
C THR A 2 7.71 14.36 19.84
N GLU A 3 7.42 14.68 18.58
CA GLU A 3 6.88 13.70 17.63
C GLU A 3 7.84 12.51 17.57
N ASN A 4 7.37 11.36 18.04
CA ASN A 4 8.09 10.10 17.97
C ASN A 4 8.21 9.70 16.50
N LYS A 5 9.30 10.09 15.84
CA LYS A 5 9.80 9.45 14.61
C LYS A 5 10.10 7.95 14.78
N ASN A 6 9.93 7.39 15.99
CA ASN A 6 10.04 5.98 16.33
C ASN A 6 8.79 5.12 16.02
N ASN A 7 7.74 5.66 15.40
CA ASN A 7 6.47 4.94 15.20
C ASN A 7 6.18 4.51 13.74
N MET A 8 7.16 4.60 12.84
CA MET A 8 7.07 4.06 11.48
C MET A 8 7.88 2.75 11.40
N PRO A 9 7.25 1.57 11.56
CA PRO A 9 7.93 0.28 11.47
C PRO A 9 8.45 -0.04 10.07
N PHE A 10 8.02 0.69 9.04
CA PHE A 10 8.52 0.60 7.68
C PHE A 10 9.14 1.92 7.28
N LYS A 11 10.37 1.86 6.74
CA LYS A 11 10.96 3.02 6.10
C LYS A 11 10.60 2.99 4.62
N ALA A 12 10.36 4.17 4.04
CA ALA A 12 10.10 4.26 2.61
C ALA A 12 11.24 3.69 1.77
N GLU A 13 12.50 3.83 2.22
CA GLU A 13 13.68 3.28 1.52
C GLU A 13 13.75 1.75 1.51
N ASP A 14 13.06 1.06 2.44
CA ASP A 14 13.07 -0.40 2.55
C ASP A 14 11.96 -1.06 1.67
N VAL A 15 11.07 -0.26 1.08
CA VAL A 15 9.95 -0.74 0.27
C VAL A 15 10.38 -0.77 -1.20
N ASP A 16 10.08 -1.87 -1.88
CA ASP A 16 10.37 -2.04 -3.30
C ASP A 16 9.33 -1.31 -4.17
N TRP A 17 9.53 -0.01 -4.35
CA TRP A 17 8.64 0.81 -5.18
C TRP A 17 8.72 0.48 -6.67
N GLU A 18 9.81 -0.15 -7.13
CA GLU A 18 9.97 -0.54 -8.53
C GLU A 18 9.04 -1.72 -8.87
N GLU A 19 9.01 -2.75 -8.01
CA GLU A 19 8.06 -3.87 -8.15
C GLU A 19 6.61 -3.42 -8.01
N LEU A 20 6.32 -2.51 -7.06
CA LEU A 20 4.97 -1.96 -6.89
C LEU A 20 4.52 -1.14 -8.11
N ALA A 21 5.41 -0.31 -8.67
CA ALA A 21 5.12 0.45 -9.87
C ALA A 21 4.88 -0.44 -11.10
N ALA A 22 5.57 -1.59 -11.19
CA ALA A 22 5.39 -2.55 -12.28
C ALA A 22 3.96 -3.12 -12.35
N ILE A 23 3.24 -3.14 -11.23
CA ILE A 23 1.83 -3.56 -11.18
C ILE A 23 0.86 -2.38 -11.10
N GLY A 24 1.31 -1.13 -11.19
CA GLY A 24 0.46 0.06 -11.18
C GLY A 24 0.24 0.73 -9.82
N ILE A 25 1.05 0.41 -8.80
CA ILE A 25 1.00 1.09 -7.48
C ILE A 25 2.16 2.08 -7.40
N LEU A 26 1.85 3.37 -7.53
CA LEU A 26 2.87 4.43 -7.53
C LEU A 26 3.02 5.08 -6.15
N LYS A 27 4.27 5.26 -5.72
CA LYS A 27 4.60 5.95 -4.46
C LYS A 27 4.00 7.37 -4.43
N ASP A 28 4.14 8.11 -5.53
CA ASP A 28 3.67 9.50 -5.62
C ASP A 28 2.14 9.59 -5.48
N GLU A 29 1.39 8.58 -5.96
CA GLU A 29 -0.07 8.53 -5.78
C GLU A 29 -0.46 8.24 -4.32
N LEU A 30 0.29 7.38 -3.64
CA LEU A 30 0.12 7.15 -2.20
C LEU A 30 0.48 8.40 -1.37
N GLU A 31 1.47 9.18 -1.79
CA GLU A 31 1.79 10.47 -1.17
C GLU A 31 0.70 11.51 -1.41
N MET A 32 0.22 11.64 -2.64
CA MET A 32 -0.85 12.59 -3.00
C MET A 32 -2.19 12.26 -2.32
N SER A 33 -2.48 10.97 -2.12
CA SER A 33 -3.67 10.52 -1.39
C SER A 33 -3.54 10.67 0.14
N GLY A 34 -2.33 10.92 0.66
CA GLY A 34 -2.05 10.98 2.10
C GLY A 34 -2.00 9.61 2.78
N GLU A 35 -2.07 8.52 2.02
CA GLU A 35 -2.06 7.16 2.55
C GLU A 35 -0.64 6.59 2.74
N LEU A 36 0.40 7.23 2.17
CA LEU A 36 1.78 6.78 2.36
C LEU A 36 2.18 6.73 3.84
N ASP A 37 1.88 7.78 4.61
CA ASP A 37 2.23 7.83 6.03
C ASP A 37 1.51 6.74 6.83
N THR A 38 0.24 6.47 6.54
CA THR A 38 -0.55 5.37 7.12
C THR A 38 0.09 4.03 6.80
N LEU A 39 0.48 3.84 5.55
CA LEU A 39 1.11 2.61 5.07
C LEU A 39 2.47 2.36 5.76
N LEU A 40 3.31 3.39 5.88
CA LEU A 40 4.62 3.30 6.53
C LEU A 40 4.52 3.10 8.06
N ARG A 41 3.40 3.48 8.67
CA ARG A 41 3.04 3.13 10.05
C ARG A 41 2.67 1.66 10.22
N GLY A 42 2.52 0.91 9.13
CA GLY A 42 2.02 -0.47 9.15
C GLY A 42 0.52 -0.55 9.43
N GLU A 43 -0.16 0.60 9.37
CA GLU A 43 -1.60 0.70 9.51
C GLU A 43 -2.25 0.37 8.17
N LYS A 44 -3.52 -0.04 8.22
CA LYS A 44 -4.32 -0.26 7.03
C LYS A 44 -4.79 1.08 6.49
N THR A 45 -4.62 1.33 5.19
CA THR A 45 -5.09 2.53 4.51
C THR A 45 -6.62 2.61 4.51
N ASN A 46 -7.16 3.78 4.17
CA ASN A 46 -8.54 3.85 3.71
C ASN A 46 -8.74 3.02 2.43
N VAL A 47 -10.02 2.83 2.07
CA VAL A 47 -10.36 2.22 0.77
C VAL A 47 -9.88 3.15 -0.33
N ILE A 48 -9.01 2.65 -1.18
CA ILE A 48 -8.51 3.35 -2.36
C ILE A 48 -8.90 2.58 -3.62
N PRO A 49 -9.23 3.28 -4.71
CA PRO A 49 -9.37 2.66 -6.01
C PRO A 49 -7.98 2.25 -6.52
N LEU A 50 -7.83 1.01 -6.95
CA LEU A 50 -6.61 0.49 -7.55
C LEU A 50 -6.88 0.08 -8.99
N SER A 51 -5.93 0.43 -9.86
CA SER A 51 -5.82 -0.09 -11.22
C SER A 51 -4.52 -0.86 -11.32
N LEU A 52 -4.62 -2.19 -11.32
CA LEU A 52 -3.48 -3.09 -11.34
C LEU A 52 -3.30 -3.70 -12.71
N VAL A 53 -2.04 -3.89 -13.11
CA VAL A 53 -1.68 -4.67 -14.31
C VAL A 53 -1.05 -5.98 -13.86
N LEU A 54 -1.82 -7.07 -13.93
CA LEU A 54 -1.40 -8.39 -13.46
C LEU A 54 -1.28 -9.35 -14.64
N LEU A 55 -0.06 -9.73 -14.99
CA LEU A 55 0.22 -10.70 -16.07
C LEU A 55 -0.45 -10.32 -17.41
N GLY A 56 -0.53 -9.02 -17.70
CA GLY A 56 -1.17 -8.49 -18.91
C GLY A 56 -2.69 -8.34 -18.84
N VAL A 57 -3.30 -8.52 -17.67
CA VAL A 57 -4.72 -8.25 -17.42
C VAL A 57 -4.86 -6.99 -16.57
N ASP A 58 -5.70 -6.07 -17.02
CA ASP A 58 -6.09 -4.89 -16.25
C ASP A 58 -7.15 -5.27 -15.22
N VAL A 59 -6.86 -5.00 -13.95
CA VAL A 59 -7.76 -5.26 -12.82
C VAL A 59 -8.07 -3.95 -12.14
N VAL A 60 -9.34 -3.59 -12.09
CA VAL A 60 -9.81 -2.43 -11.31
C VAL A 60 -10.57 -2.93 -10.09
N LEU A 61 -10.13 -2.52 -8.91
CA LEU A 61 -10.73 -2.92 -7.65
C LEU A 61 -10.66 -1.81 -6.61
N ASP A 62 -11.67 -1.74 -5.74
CA ASP A 62 -11.55 -1.01 -4.48
C ASP A 62 -10.82 -1.91 -3.47
N ALA A 63 -9.80 -1.38 -2.82
CA ALA A 63 -8.97 -2.16 -1.89
C ALA A 63 -8.47 -1.33 -0.72
N THR A 64 -8.05 -2.02 0.33
CA THR A 64 -7.20 -1.46 1.38
C THR A 64 -5.80 -2.02 1.24
N LEU A 65 -4.80 -1.18 1.54
CA LEU A 65 -3.39 -1.55 1.53
C LEU A 65 -2.86 -1.63 2.96
N GLN A 66 -1.89 -2.51 3.19
CA GLN A 66 -1.16 -2.56 4.45
C GLN A 66 0.25 -3.09 4.21
N LEU A 67 1.26 -2.46 4.82
CA LEU A 67 2.59 -3.06 4.90
C LEU A 67 2.65 -3.99 6.10
N VAL A 68 3.10 -5.22 5.85
CA VAL A 68 3.37 -6.23 6.88
C VAL A 68 4.83 -6.67 6.80
N ARG A 69 5.38 -7.17 7.90
CA ARG A 69 6.73 -7.76 7.90
C ARG A 69 6.62 -9.24 7.59
N LYS A 70 7.23 -9.69 6.49
CA LYS A 70 7.38 -11.10 6.15
C LYS A 70 8.85 -11.41 5.91
N ASN A 71 9.41 -12.35 6.66
CA ASN A 71 10.83 -12.73 6.57
C ASN A 71 11.77 -11.51 6.67
N ASN A 72 11.51 -10.60 7.62
CA ASN A 72 12.21 -9.32 7.79
C ASN A 72 12.06 -8.28 6.67
N SER A 73 11.44 -8.59 5.53
CA SER A 73 11.19 -7.62 4.46
C SER A 73 9.77 -7.03 4.56
N PRO A 74 9.58 -5.76 4.16
CA PRO A 74 8.25 -5.20 3.94
C PRO A 74 7.53 -5.95 2.82
N LEU A 75 6.29 -6.34 3.05
CA LEU A 75 5.39 -6.91 2.05
C LEU A 75 4.13 -6.08 2.02
N LEU A 76 3.69 -5.68 0.82
CA LEU A 76 2.41 -5.01 0.63
C LEU A 76 1.30 -6.06 0.53
N GLU A 77 0.35 -6.01 1.46
CA GLU A 77 -0.91 -6.72 1.37
C GLU A 77 -1.95 -5.83 0.67
N ILE A 78 -2.64 -6.41 -0.32
CA ILE A 78 -3.74 -5.78 -1.04
C ILE A 78 -5.00 -6.58 -0.69
N ILE A 79 -5.95 -5.95 -0.02
CA ILE A 79 -7.19 -6.59 0.39
C ILE A 79 -8.35 -5.92 -0.34
N GLY A 80 -8.87 -6.62 -1.35
CA GLY A 80 -10.01 -6.17 -2.14
C GLY A 80 -11.30 -6.12 -1.32
N ILE A 81 -12.16 -5.16 -1.64
CA ILE A 81 -13.48 -5.01 -1.03
C ILE A 81 -14.49 -5.82 -1.83
N GLN A 82 -15.16 -6.75 -1.14
CA GLN A 82 -16.27 -7.48 -1.73
C GLN A 82 -17.56 -6.65 -1.56
N PRO A 83 -18.24 -6.27 -2.65
CA PRO A 83 -19.54 -5.61 -2.54
C PRO A 83 -20.55 -6.57 -1.92
N ILE A 84 -21.27 -6.11 -0.89
CA ILE A 84 -22.35 -6.87 -0.27
C ILE A 84 -23.57 -6.77 -1.19
N GLY A 85 -23.95 -7.87 -1.86
CA GLY A 85 -25.19 -7.96 -2.63
C GLY A 85 -25.07 -8.15 -4.15
N GLN A 86 -23.98 -8.75 -4.64
CA GLN A 86 -23.99 -9.42 -5.96
C GLN A 86 -24.50 -10.86 -5.83
#